data_AF-A0A928FCK6-F1
#
_entry.id   AF-A0A928FCK6-F1
#
_cell.length_a   1.000
_cell.length_b   1.000
_cell.length_c   1.000
_cell.angle_alpha   90.00
_cell.angle_beta   90.00
_cell.angle_gamma   90.00
#
_symmetry.space_group_name_H-M   'P 1'
#
loop_
_entity.id
_entity.type
_entity.pdbx_description
1 polymer ?
#
loop_
_entity_poly.entity_id
_entity_poly.type
_entity_poly.pdbx_seq_one_letter_code
_entity_poly.pdbx_strand_id
1 'polypeptide(L)'
;MICPHAKKCNGCQLLNLTYEEQLSHKQAKLIGLLGRFCHVDEIIGMDEPYHYRNKVQAAFCSKSGKVVSGVYQSASRKIVPVDECLLNDKIADAIVLTVRKLCPGFKIKPYDMRTGKGYLRHVLVRRAFATGEVMCVLVTAPGVFSSARSFTNELIRRHPEIKTVVHCVNSTDTGLFLGKNSTVLYGNGYITDELCGLKFRISPRSFYQVNHVQTEKLYTYVKEFASLTGKEKLLDAYCGTGTIGLIMSDKCASVLGVEINKDAIADARVNAKINGIGNAKFIAADAGEVINELTSNGEHFDTVITDPPRAGCSYKFIKSVAELSPDRVVYVSCNPETLARDLGIFKKLGYKAERIQPFDMFPHTDHVETAVSLIRQKSTHQMKLHEAPFESIKKGDKTIELRLYDEKRKKIKSGDIIEFTNTASGEKLTAKVIKIHVFESFAELYRSLPLDRCGYTKDEIHSARPEDMELYYSKEEQKNYGVVGIEIAVNN
;
A
#
# COMPACT_ATOMS: atom_id res chain seq x y z
N MET A 1 -30.29 14.90 9.83
CA MET A 1 -31.13 13.71 9.54
C MET A 1 -30.94 12.67 10.64
N ILE A 2 -32.00 11.95 11.05
CA ILE A 2 -31.91 10.88 12.05
C ILE A 2 -32.01 9.53 11.34
N CYS A 3 -31.02 8.64 11.50
CA CYS A 3 -31.10 7.29 10.96
C CYS A 3 -32.05 6.42 11.81
N PRO A 4 -33.11 5.82 11.23
CA PRO A 4 -34.05 4.99 11.98
C PRO A 4 -33.41 3.69 12.50
N HIS A 5 -32.22 3.34 11.99
CA HIS A 5 -31.52 2.12 12.33
C HIS A 5 -30.36 2.31 13.32
N ALA A 6 -30.07 3.54 13.77
CA ALA A 6 -28.89 3.88 14.57
C ALA A 6 -28.70 3.00 15.82
N LYS A 7 -29.78 2.61 16.50
CA LYS A 7 -29.73 1.75 17.70
C LYS A 7 -29.46 0.26 17.42
N LYS A 8 -29.60 -0.19 16.18
CA LYS A 8 -29.55 -1.61 15.79
C LYS A 8 -28.42 -1.91 14.79
N CYS A 9 -28.06 -0.92 13.98
CA CYS A 9 -26.99 -0.98 13.00
C CYS A 9 -25.70 -0.42 13.61
N ASN A 10 -24.64 -1.24 13.65
CA ASN A 10 -23.31 -0.82 14.11
C ASN A 10 -22.47 -0.23 12.96
N GLY A 11 -23.11 0.36 11.96
CA GLY A 11 -22.43 0.91 10.78
C GLY A 11 -21.94 2.34 10.95
N CYS A 12 -22.51 3.09 11.91
CA CYS A 12 -22.23 4.50 12.16
C CYS A 12 -22.12 4.75 13.67
N GLN A 13 -20.90 4.71 14.23
CA GLN A 13 -20.66 4.83 15.68
C GLN A 13 -20.82 6.26 16.20
N LEU A 14 -20.57 7.26 15.34
CA LEU A 14 -20.52 8.67 15.74
C LEU A 14 -21.71 9.50 15.25
N LEU A 15 -22.79 8.85 14.81
CA LEU A 15 -23.95 9.54 14.24
C LEU A 15 -24.70 10.42 15.25
N ASN A 16 -24.46 10.24 16.54
CA ASN A 16 -24.99 11.06 17.63
C ASN A 16 -24.22 12.38 17.85
N LEU A 17 -23.10 12.58 17.15
CA LEU A 17 -22.28 13.79 17.20
C LEU A 17 -22.53 14.64 15.95
N THR A 18 -22.41 15.96 16.07
CA THR A 18 -22.30 16.84 14.90
C THR A 18 -21.05 16.48 14.09
N TYR A 19 -21.02 16.85 12.81
CA TYR A 19 -19.89 16.46 11.96
C TYR A 19 -18.55 17.07 12.43
N GLU A 20 -18.58 18.32 12.90
CA GLU A 20 -17.41 18.98 13.50
C GLU A 20 -16.91 18.22 14.73
N GLU A 21 -17.80 17.83 15.66
CA GLU A 21 -17.44 17.02 16.82
C GLU A 21 -16.86 15.65 16.44
N GLN A 22 -17.33 15.04 15.34
CA GLN A 22 -16.74 13.80 14.82
C GLN A 22 -15.29 14.00 14.38
N LEU A 23 -15.02 15.09 13.65
CA LEU A 23 -13.68 15.44 13.21
C LEU A 23 -12.78 15.74 14.41
N SER A 24 -13.24 16.54 15.38
CA SER A 24 -12.49 16.82 16.61
C SER A 24 -12.20 15.56 17.41
N HIS A 25 -13.17 14.65 17.53
CA HIS A 25 -13.00 13.36 18.21
C HIS A 25 -11.90 12.50 17.55
N LYS A 26 -11.95 12.40 16.22
CA LYS A 26 -10.94 11.67 15.42
C LYS A 26 -9.57 12.32 15.52
N GLN A 27 -9.49 13.65 15.41
CA GLN A 27 -8.26 14.41 15.54
C GLN A 27 -7.59 14.18 16.90
N ALA A 28 -8.35 14.29 17.99
CA ALA A 28 -7.84 14.08 19.34
C ALA A 28 -7.26 12.66 19.52
N LYS A 29 -7.96 11.64 19.01
CA LYS A 29 -7.47 10.25 19.00
C LYS A 29 -6.13 10.12 18.27
N LEU A 30 -6.00 10.74 17.10
CA LEU A 30 -4.78 10.69 16.29
C LEU A 30 -3.62 11.43 16.93
N ILE A 31 -3.85 12.63 17.48
CA ILE A 31 -2.83 13.37 18.23
C ILE A 31 -2.30 12.52 19.38
N GLY A 32 -3.20 11.88 20.14
CA GLY A 32 -2.81 11.02 21.27
C GLY A 32 -1.96 9.81 20.85
N LEU A 33 -2.24 9.20 19.69
CA LEU A 33 -1.53 8.01 19.22
C LEU A 33 -0.23 8.34 18.44
N LEU A 34 -0.26 9.40 17.65
CA LEU A 34 0.74 9.69 16.62
C LEU A 34 1.59 10.93 16.91
N GLY A 35 1.14 11.84 17.78
CA GLY A 35 1.80 13.12 18.06
C GLY A 35 3.24 12.99 18.58
N ARG A 36 3.61 11.84 19.15
CA ARG A 36 4.99 11.54 19.57
C ARG A 36 5.97 11.28 18.41
N PHE A 37 5.47 11.08 17.19
CA PHE A 37 6.28 10.79 16.01
C PHE A 37 6.49 12.02 15.13
N CYS A 38 5.41 12.78 14.89
CA CYS A 38 5.42 14.06 14.20
C CYS A 38 4.16 14.85 14.59
N HIS A 39 4.11 16.15 14.26
CA HIS A 39 2.86 16.90 14.27
C HIS A 39 1.82 16.20 13.40
N VAL A 40 0.58 16.14 13.89
CA VAL A 40 -0.55 15.57 13.18
C VAL A 40 -1.33 16.75 12.61
N ASP A 41 -1.31 16.88 11.28
CA ASP A 41 -2.03 17.94 10.57
C ASP A 41 -3.55 17.80 10.84
N GLU A 42 -4.30 18.87 10.57
CA GLU A 42 -5.75 18.88 10.75
C GLU A 42 -6.43 17.86 9.83
N ILE A 43 -7.33 17.04 10.38
CA ILE A 43 -8.06 16.03 9.62
C ILE A 43 -8.85 16.66 8.47
N ILE A 44 -8.62 16.14 7.27
CA ILE A 44 -9.37 16.58 6.09
C ILE A 44 -10.74 15.89 6.08
N GLY A 45 -11.77 16.68 6.35
CA GLY A 45 -13.17 16.29 6.30
C GLY A 45 -13.77 16.23 4.89
N MET A 46 -15.07 15.93 4.85
CA MET A 46 -15.89 15.84 3.65
C MET A 46 -17.01 16.89 3.71
N ASP A 47 -17.23 17.60 2.61
CA ASP A 47 -18.23 18.68 2.55
C ASP A 47 -19.66 18.12 2.65
N GLU A 48 -19.91 17.00 1.97
CA GLU A 48 -21.16 16.24 2.06
C GLU A 48 -20.90 14.84 2.65
N PRO A 49 -21.00 14.65 3.99
CA PRO A 49 -20.60 13.40 4.65
C PRO A 49 -21.63 12.25 4.50
N TYR A 50 -22.44 12.26 3.43
CA TYR A 50 -23.53 11.30 3.18
C TYR A 50 -23.41 10.66 1.80
N HIS A 51 -24.02 9.48 1.63
CA HIS A 51 -24.12 8.75 0.36
C HIS A 51 -22.80 8.49 -0.38
N TYR A 52 -21.67 8.55 0.32
CA TYR A 52 -20.34 8.44 -0.27
C TYR A 52 -19.94 7.00 -0.62
N ARG A 53 -20.58 5.97 -0.02
CA ARG A 53 -20.17 4.57 -0.20
C ARG A 53 -20.63 4.05 -1.56
N ASN A 54 -19.67 3.95 -2.46
CA ASN A 54 -19.85 3.42 -3.81
C ASN A 54 -19.95 1.87 -3.87
N LYS A 55 -19.76 1.19 -2.73
CA LYS A 55 -19.86 -0.27 -2.57
C LYS A 55 -20.87 -0.63 -1.48
N VAL A 56 -22.01 -1.18 -1.89
CA VAL A 56 -23.08 -1.61 -0.99
C VAL A 56 -23.18 -3.12 -0.97
N GLN A 57 -23.13 -3.71 0.22
CA GLN A 57 -23.31 -5.14 0.40
C GLN A 57 -24.48 -5.41 1.35
N ALA A 58 -25.52 -6.06 0.84
CA ALA A 58 -26.74 -6.35 1.58
C ALA A 58 -26.94 -7.86 1.74
N ALA A 59 -27.14 -8.29 2.98
CA ALA A 59 -27.50 -9.65 3.32
C ALA A 59 -29.01 -9.85 3.18
N PHE A 60 -29.44 -11.05 2.80
CA PHE A 60 -30.85 -11.39 2.58
C PHE A 60 -31.29 -12.47 3.56
N CYS A 61 -32.50 -12.34 4.12
CA CYS A 61 -33.14 -13.40 4.90
C CYS A 61 -34.65 -13.47 4.64
N SER A 62 -35.26 -14.54 5.13
CA SER A 62 -36.71 -14.66 5.22
C SER A 62 -37.18 -14.28 6.62
N LYS A 63 -38.15 -13.36 6.73
CA LYS A 63 -38.80 -13.01 7.99
C LYS A 63 -40.32 -13.09 7.80
N SER A 64 -40.96 -13.99 8.55
CA SER A 64 -42.41 -14.26 8.43
C SER A 64 -42.85 -14.53 6.99
N GLY A 65 -42.06 -15.31 6.24
CA GLY A 65 -42.33 -15.66 4.84
C GLY A 65 -42.02 -14.56 3.82
N LYS A 66 -41.61 -13.35 4.26
CA LYS A 66 -41.23 -12.24 3.37
C LYS A 66 -39.71 -12.15 3.22
N VAL A 67 -39.26 -11.83 2.01
CA VAL A 67 -37.85 -11.57 1.73
C VAL A 67 -37.46 -10.19 2.27
N VAL A 68 -36.40 -10.15 3.07
CA VAL A 68 -35.86 -8.93 3.67
C VAL A 68 -34.39 -8.81 3.31
N SER A 69 -33.94 -7.57 3.06
CA SER A 69 -32.55 -7.21 2.84
C SER A 69 -32.07 -6.25 3.93
N GLY A 70 -30.78 -6.29 4.25
CA GLY A 70 -30.16 -5.29 5.11
C GLY A 70 -28.78 -5.68 5.60
N VAL A 71 -28.43 -5.25 6.81
CA VAL A 71 -27.08 -5.40 7.38
C VAL A 71 -27.07 -6.36 8.56
N TYR A 72 -25.95 -7.06 8.76
CA TYR A 72 -25.76 -7.90 9.94
C TYR A 72 -25.59 -7.05 11.19
N GLN A 73 -26.31 -7.41 12.26
CA GLN A 73 -26.07 -6.90 13.60
C GLN A 73 -24.87 -7.63 14.22
N SER A 74 -23.85 -6.89 14.67
CA SER A 74 -22.53 -7.43 15.03
C SER A 74 -22.56 -8.53 16.09
N ALA A 75 -23.43 -8.43 17.10
CA ALA A 75 -23.49 -9.39 18.20
C ALA A 75 -24.34 -10.63 17.90
N SER A 76 -25.43 -10.48 17.12
CA SER A 76 -26.47 -11.51 17.01
C SER A 76 -26.49 -12.23 15.66
N ARG A 77 -25.74 -11.73 14.66
CA ARG A 77 -25.82 -12.13 13.24
C ARG A 77 -27.24 -12.05 12.66
N LYS A 78 -28.17 -11.38 13.35
CA LYS A 78 -29.50 -11.09 12.82
C LYS A 78 -29.38 -10.00 11.77
N ILE A 79 -30.20 -10.09 10.74
CA ILE A 79 -30.28 -9.05 9.71
C ILE A 79 -31.22 -7.95 10.21
N VAL A 80 -30.69 -6.73 10.28
CA VAL A 80 -31.48 -5.52 10.48
C VAL A 80 -32.04 -5.13 9.10
N PRO A 81 -33.38 -5.10 8.92
CA PRO A 81 -33.96 -4.62 7.67
C PRO A 81 -33.54 -3.17 7.44
N VAL A 82 -32.97 -2.90 6.27
CA VAL A 82 -32.56 -1.55 5.84
C VAL A 82 -33.11 -1.34 4.45
N ASP A 83 -33.91 -0.30 4.30
CA ASP A 83 -34.43 0.13 3.01
C ASP A 83 -33.52 1.18 2.36
N GLU A 84 -33.00 2.09 3.19
CA GLU A 84 -32.07 3.14 2.78
C GLU A 84 -31.04 3.36 3.89
N CYS A 85 -29.78 3.57 3.49
CA CYS A 85 -28.70 3.92 4.39
C CYS A 85 -28.14 5.30 4.05
N LEU A 86 -27.99 6.16 5.07
CA LEU A 86 -27.46 7.52 4.93
C LEU A 86 -26.04 7.56 4.32
N LEU A 87 -25.29 6.46 4.38
CA LEU A 87 -23.91 6.40 3.86
C LEU A 87 -23.81 5.77 2.48
N ASN A 88 -24.81 4.97 2.09
CA ASN A 88 -24.76 4.24 0.84
C ASN A 88 -25.17 5.13 -0.32
N ASP A 89 -24.59 4.84 -1.48
CA ASP A 89 -25.08 5.36 -2.73
C ASP A 89 -26.57 5.01 -2.94
N LYS A 90 -27.37 6.01 -3.30
CA LYS A 90 -28.84 5.87 -3.43
C LYS A 90 -29.24 4.90 -4.54
N ILE A 91 -28.50 4.88 -5.66
CA ILE A 91 -28.76 3.96 -6.77
C ILE A 91 -28.46 2.54 -6.33
N ALA A 92 -27.33 2.33 -5.65
CA ALA A 92 -26.97 1.02 -5.13
C ALA A 92 -28.00 0.44 -4.15
N ASP A 93 -28.52 1.26 -3.22
CA ASP A 93 -29.62 0.87 -2.32
C ASP A 93 -30.91 0.54 -3.11
N ALA A 94 -31.27 1.34 -4.11
CA ALA A 94 -32.44 1.10 -4.96
C ALA A 94 -32.37 -0.22 -5.76
N ILE A 95 -31.18 -0.59 -6.22
CA ILE A 95 -30.93 -1.87 -6.91
C ILE A 95 -31.10 -3.04 -5.94
N VAL A 96 -30.54 -2.96 -4.73
CA VAL A 96 -30.72 -3.98 -3.68
C VAL A 96 -32.21 -4.17 -3.36
N LEU A 97 -32.95 -3.08 -3.20
CA LEU A 97 -34.40 -3.10 -2.97
C LEU A 97 -35.16 -3.76 -4.12
N THR A 98 -34.72 -3.53 -5.35
CA THR A 98 -35.33 -4.14 -6.53
C THR A 98 -35.08 -5.64 -6.57
N VAL A 99 -33.84 -6.09 -6.31
CA VAL A 99 -33.53 -7.52 -6.18
C VAL A 99 -34.42 -8.18 -5.12
N ARG A 100 -34.60 -7.53 -3.95
CA ARG A 100 -35.51 -7.99 -2.90
C ARG A 100 -36.95 -8.17 -3.41
N LYS A 101 -37.48 -7.19 -4.16
CA LYS A 101 -38.84 -7.23 -4.72
C LYS A 101 -39.02 -8.30 -5.80
N LEU A 102 -37.97 -8.61 -6.57
CA LEU A 102 -38.02 -9.63 -7.62
C LEU A 102 -37.97 -11.06 -7.07
N CYS A 103 -37.28 -11.30 -5.95
CA CYS A 103 -37.06 -12.65 -5.41
C CYS A 103 -38.32 -13.54 -5.36
N PRO A 104 -39.49 -13.09 -4.83
CA PRO A 104 -40.70 -13.92 -4.78
C PRO A 104 -41.20 -14.37 -6.16
N GLY A 105 -41.27 -13.46 -7.14
CA GLY A 105 -41.76 -13.74 -8.49
C GLY A 105 -40.89 -14.73 -9.25
N PHE A 106 -39.59 -14.76 -8.95
CA PHE A 106 -38.62 -15.68 -9.53
C PHE A 106 -38.38 -16.94 -8.68
N LYS A 107 -39.16 -17.15 -7.60
CA LYS A 107 -39.03 -18.27 -6.66
C LYS A 107 -37.64 -18.38 -6.02
N ILE A 108 -36.92 -17.26 -5.91
CA ILE A 108 -35.59 -17.19 -5.27
C ILE A 108 -35.80 -17.02 -3.76
N LYS A 109 -35.34 -18.01 -2.99
CA LYS A 109 -35.40 -17.96 -1.53
C LYS A 109 -34.07 -17.46 -0.95
N PRO A 110 -34.08 -16.55 0.03
CA PRO A 110 -32.89 -16.21 0.79
C PRO A 110 -32.27 -17.44 1.46
N TYR A 111 -30.96 -17.48 1.51
CA TYR A 111 -30.20 -18.53 2.18
C TYR A 111 -30.21 -18.31 3.69
N ASP A 112 -30.50 -19.37 4.43
CA ASP A 112 -30.46 -19.42 5.87
C ASP A 112 -29.23 -20.21 6.32
N MET A 113 -28.26 -19.51 6.89
CA MET A 113 -27.02 -20.10 7.40
C MET A 113 -27.24 -21.12 8.52
N ARG A 114 -28.37 -21.05 9.25
CA ARG A 114 -28.68 -21.99 10.34
C ARG A 114 -29.22 -23.32 9.84
N THR A 115 -29.98 -23.30 8.74
CA THR A 115 -30.62 -24.50 8.19
C THR A 115 -29.92 -25.05 6.95
N GLY A 116 -29.01 -24.28 6.36
CA GLY A 116 -28.34 -24.62 5.10
C GLY A 116 -29.27 -24.58 3.88
N LYS A 117 -30.47 -23.99 4.02
CA LYS A 117 -31.50 -23.98 2.98
C LYS A 117 -31.62 -22.61 2.33
N GLY A 118 -32.13 -22.58 1.10
CA GLY A 118 -32.31 -21.37 0.31
C GLY A 118 -31.17 -21.17 -0.68
N TYR A 119 -31.16 -20.03 -1.38
CA TYR A 119 -30.30 -19.82 -2.53
C TYR A 119 -29.56 -18.48 -2.47
N LEU A 120 -30.27 -17.35 -2.42
CA LEU A 120 -29.64 -16.02 -2.44
C LEU A 120 -29.07 -15.67 -1.07
N ARG A 121 -27.76 -15.47 -0.97
CA ARG A 121 -27.06 -15.13 0.28
C ARG A 121 -26.99 -13.63 0.49
N HIS A 122 -26.43 -12.94 -0.50
CA HIS A 122 -26.25 -11.49 -0.46
C HIS A 122 -26.15 -10.91 -1.86
N VAL A 123 -26.35 -9.59 -1.93
CA VAL A 123 -26.13 -8.80 -3.14
C VAL A 123 -25.06 -7.79 -2.84
N LEU A 124 -24.10 -7.67 -3.74
CA LEU A 124 -23.10 -6.60 -3.75
C LEU A 124 -23.38 -5.72 -4.96
N VAL A 125 -23.56 -4.42 -4.72
CA VAL A 125 -23.66 -3.42 -5.79
C VAL A 125 -22.44 -2.51 -5.68
N ARG A 126 -21.76 -2.30 -6.80
CA ARG A 126 -20.70 -1.29 -6.93
C ARG A 126 -21.12 -0.27 -7.96
N ARG A 127 -20.94 1.00 -7.65
CA ARG A 127 -21.12 2.12 -8.57
C ARG A 127 -19.75 2.76 -8.81
N ALA A 128 -19.39 2.96 -10.07
CA ALA A 128 -18.30 3.85 -10.43
C ALA A 128 -18.77 5.29 -10.25
N PHE A 129 -18.07 6.07 -9.44
CA PHE A 129 -18.55 7.39 -9.02
C PHE A 129 -18.53 8.39 -10.18
N ALA A 130 -17.42 8.45 -10.92
CA ALA A 130 -17.23 9.43 -11.99
C ALA A 130 -18.02 9.05 -13.26
N THR A 131 -18.04 7.77 -13.63
CA THR A 131 -18.69 7.30 -14.87
C THR A 131 -20.17 6.96 -14.69
N GLY A 132 -20.61 6.70 -13.45
CA GLY A 132 -21.96 6.23 -13.15
C GLY A 132 -22.22 4.76 -13.51
N GLU A 133 -21.22 4.01 -13.99
CA GLU A 133 -21.40 2.59 -14.32
C GLU A 133 -21.72 1.75 -13.07
N VAL A 134 -22.68 0.83 -13.18
CA VAL A 134 -23.07 -0.02 -12.06
C VAL A 134 -22.80 -1.51 -12.32
N MET A 135 -22.20 -2.17 -11.35
CA MET A 135 -22.04 -3.62 -11.28
C MET A 135 -22.93 -4.19 -10.17
N CYS A 136 -23.80 -5.13 -10.53
CA CYS A 136 -24.58 -5.91 -9.57
C CYS A 136 -24.02 -7.35 -9.50
N VAL A 137 -23.67 -7.78 -8.29
CA VAL A 137 -23.16 -9.13 -8.02
C VAL A 137 -24.17 -9.89 -7.16
N LEU A 138 -24.75 -10.94 -7.72
CA LEU A 138 -25.67 -11.84 -7.05
C LEU A 138 -24.86 -12.98 -6.43
N VAL A 139 -24.92 -13.14 -5.11
CA VAL A 139 -24.15 -14.18 -4.41
C VAL A 139 -25.08 -15.24 -3.89
N THR A 140 -24.89 -16.48 -4.33
CA THR A 140 -25.78 -17.60 -3.99
C THR A 140 -25.03 -18.74 -3.30
N ALA A 141 -25.78 -19.61 -2.65
CA ALA A 141 -25.32 -20.95 -2.31
C ALA A 141 -25.14 -21.78 -3.61
N PRO A 142 -24.43 -22.93 -3.55
CA PRO A 142 -24.34 -23.86 -4.68
C PRO A 142 -25.73 -24.28 -5.19
N GLY A 143 -25.90 -24.33 -6.51
CA GLY A 143 -27.15 -24.74 -7.14
C GLY A 143 -27.42 -24.04 -8.48
N VAL A 144 -28.42 -24.52 -9.21
CA VAL A 144 -28.79 -24.02 -10.54
C VAL A 144 -29.61 -22.73 -10.43
N PHE A 145 -29.17 -21.68 -11.11
CA PHE A 145 -29.95 -20.44 -11.26
C PHE A 145 -30.90 -20.54 -12.46
N SER A 146 -31.96 -21.32 -12.34
CA SER A 146 -32.86 -21.66 -13.46
C SER A 146 -33.49 -20.46 -14.18
N SER A 147 -33.69 -19.34 -13.47
CA SER A 147 -34.29 -18.12 -14.00
C SER A 147 -33.31 -16.97 -14.21
N ALA A 148 -32.00 -17.24 -14.25
CA ALA A 148 -30.94 -16.22 -14.33
C ALA A 148 -31.17 -15.20 -15.46
N ARG A 149 -31.46 -15.66 -16.69
CA ARG A 149 -31.65 -14.77 -17.85
C ARG A 149 -32.84 -13.83 -17.66
N SER A 150 -34.00 -14.37 -17.31
CA SER A 150 -35.22 -13.57 -17.13
C SER A 150 -35.12 -12.64 -15.92
N PHE A 151 -34.48 -13.08 -14.83
CA PHE A 151 -34.20 -12.25 -13.66
C PHE A 151 -33.29 -11.07 -14.02
N THR A 152 -32.17 -11.36 -14.69
CA THR A 152 -31.22 -10.34 -15.14
C THR A 152 -31.88 -9.35 -16.09
N ASN A 153 -32.68 -9.81 -17.06
CA ASN A 153 -33.41 -8.93 -17.98
C ASN A 153 -34.38 -7.98 -17.27
N GLU A 154 -35.13 -8.47 -16.28
CA GLU A 154 -36.05 -7.61 -15.52
C GLU A 154 -35.29 -6.63 -14.62
N LEU A 155 -34.14 -7.03 -14.08
CA LEU A 155 -33.28 -6.15 -13.28
C LEU A 155 -32.72 -4.99 -14.13
N ILE A 156 -32.12 -5.27 -15.29
CA ILE A 156 -31.57 -4.24 -16.19
C ILE A 156 -32.66 -3.36 -16.80
N ARG A 157 -33.88 -3.89 -17.01
CA ARG A 157 -35.02 -3.09 -17.49
C ARG A 157 -35.42 -2.02 -16.47
N ARG A 158 -35.29 -2.31 -15.17
CA ARG A 158 -35.61 -1.37 -14.09
C ARG A 158 -34.43 -0.45 -13.73
N HIS A 159 -33.20 -0.90 -14.00
CA HIS A 159 -31.95 -0.20 -13.67
C HIS A 159 -31.01 -0.22 -14.89
N PRO A 160 -31.29 0.60 -15.92
CA PRO A 160 -30.50 0.64 -17.17
C PRO A 160 -29.04 1.11 -16.99
N GLU A 161 -28.72 1.73 -15.85
CA GLU A 161 -27.36 2.11 -15.44
C GLU A 161 -26.45 0.92 -15.13
N ILE A 162 -27.03 -0.28 -14.90
CA ILE A 162 -26.27 -1.51 -14.73
C ILE A 162 -25.55 -1.86 -16.04
N LYS A 163 -24.22 -1.87 -16.00
CA LYS A 163 -23.36 -2.29 -17.12
C LYS A 163 -22.96 -3.74 -17.05
N THR A 164 -22.99 -4.34 -15.86
CA THR A 164 -22.67 -5.75 -15.71
C THR A 164 -23.43 -6.40 -14.55
N VAL A 165 -23.86 -7.64 -14.76
CA VAL A 165 -24.43 -8.51 -13.72
C VAL A 165 -23.56 -9.74 -13.60
N VAL A 166 -23.05 -10.01 -12.40
CA VAL A 166 -22.18 -11.16 -12.12
C VAL A 166 -22.86 -12.06 -11.10
N HIS A 167 -22.84 -13.36 -11.34
CA HIS A 167 -23.31 -14.37 -10.40
C HIS A 167 -22.11 -15.07 -9.76
N CYS A 168 -22.00 -15.00 -8.44
CA CYS A 168 -20.94 -15.66 -7.69
C CYS A 168 -21.52 -16.76 -6.81
N VAL A 169 -20.91 -17.94 -6.83
CA VAL A 169 -21.29 -19.07 -5.96
C VAL A 169 -20.39 -19.09 -4.73
N ASN A 170 -20.96 -18.86 -3.55
CA ASN A 170 -20.27 -19.03 -2.28
C ASN A 170 -20.69 -20.37 -1.65
N SER A 171 -19.78 -21.35 -1.72
CA SER A 171 -19.92 -22.70 -1.17
C SER A 171 -19.52 -22.84 0.29
N THR A 172 -19.06 -21.78 0.94
CA THR A 172 -18.55 -21.84 2.33
C THR A 172 -19.62 -21.45 3.34
N ASP A 173 -19.50 -21.92 4.59
CA ASP A 173 -20.35 -21.45 5.70
C ASP A 173 -19.93 -20.07 6.23
N THR A 174 -18.97 -19.41 5.58
CA THR A 174 -18.48 -18.09 5.97
C THR A 174 -19.36 -16.97 5.38
N GLY A 175 -19.28 -15.78 5.99
CA GLY A 175 -20.26 -14.68 5.83
C GLY A 175 -20.32 -13.98 4.47
N LEU A 176 -20.06 -12.68 4.45
CA LEU A 176 -20.21 -11.76 3.29
C LEU A 176 -19.04 -11.85 2.31
N PHE A 177 -18.66 -13.07 1.89
CA PHE A 177 -17.58 -13.29 0.94
C PHE A 177 -18.09 -13.60 -0.46
N LEU A 178 -17.38 -13.04 -1.44
CA LEU A 178 -17.52 -13.44 -2.83
C LEU A 178 -16.80 -14.78 -3.02
N GLY A 179 -17.53 -15.77 -3.53
CA GLY A 179 -16.94 -17.06 -3.89
C GLY A 179 -15.91 -16.94 -5.02
N LYS A 180 -15.08 -17.98 -5.17
CA LYS A 180 -14.05 -18.02 -6.21
C LYS A 180 -14.62 -18.17 -7.62
N ASN A 181 -15.78 -18.81 -7.74
CA ASN A 181 -16.43 -19.08 -9.02
C ASN A 181 -17.47 -18.00 -9.31
N SER A 182 -17.25 -17.26 -10.40
CA SER A 182 -18.16 -16.23 -10.90
C SER A 182 -18.49 -16.44 -12.36
N THR A 183 -19.76 -16.25 -12.73
CA THR A 183 -20.25 -16.25 -14.11
C THR A 183 -20.82 -14.89 -14.44
N VAL A 184 -20.49 -14.34 -15.60
CA VAL A 184 -21.08 -13.08 -16.08
C VAL A 184 -22.45 -13.39 -16.68
N LEU A 185 -23.51 -12.79 -16.14
CA LEU A 185 -24.88 -12.95 -16.62
C LEU A 185 -25.26 -11.87 -17.64
N TYR A 186 -24.61 -10.71 -17.59
CA TYR A 186 -24.80 -9.58 -18.49
C TYR A 186 -23.56 -8.68 -18.47
N GLY A 187 -23.21 -8.09 -19.61
CA GLY A 187 -22.08 -7.18 -19.74
C GLY A 187 -20.72 -7.88 -19.76
N ASN A 188 -19.69 -7.15 -19.30
CA ASN A 188 -18.29 -7.57 -19.44
C ASN A 188 -17.67 -8.15 -18.16
N GLY A 189 -18.43 -8.21 -17.06
CA GLY A 189 -17.95 -8.73 -15.77
C GLY A 189 -17.20 -7.72 -14.90
N TYR A 190 -17.04 -6.47 -15.36
CA TYR A 190 -16.40 -5.37 -14.63
C TYR A 190 -17.09 -4.04 -14.95
N ILE A 191 -16.79 -3.00 -14.17
CA ILE A 191 -17.10 -1.59 -14.47
C ILE A 191 -15.82 -0.77 -14.55
N THR A 192 -15.90 0.41 -15.14
CA THR A 192 -14.79 1.36 -15.23
C THR A 192 -15.13 2.62 -14.45
N ASP A 193 -14.24 3.07 -13.58
CA ASP A 193 -14.32 4.38 -12.93
C ASP A 193 -13.14 5.25 -13.36
N GLU A 194 -13.24 6.55 -13.12
CA GLU A 194 -12.12 7.48 -13.24
C GLU A 194 -11.69 7.90 -11.84
N LEU A 195 -10.39 8.07 -11.60
CA LEU A 195 -9.84 8.54 -10.33
C LEU A 195 -8.52 9.25 -10.58
N CYS A 196 -8.37 10.49 -10.10
CA CYS A 196 -7.18 11.31 -10.34
C CYS A 196 -6.82 11.40 -11.83
N GLY A 197 -7.82 11.48 -12.71
CA GLY A 197 -7.65 11.58 -14.17
C GLY A 197 -7.26 10.29 -14.89
N LEU A 198 -7.20 9.14 -14.19
CA LEU A 198 -6.92 7.83 -14.78
C LEU A 198 -8.14 6.91 -14.72
N LYS A 199 -8.26 6.02 -15.71
CA LYS A 199 -9.35 5.05 -15.80
C LYS A 199 -8.97 3.73 -15.12
N PHE A 200 -9.83 3.24 -14.24
CA PHE A 200 -9.63 2.00 -13.52
C PHE A 200 -10.77 1.03 -13.77
N ARG A 201 -10.42 -0.15 -14.25
CA ARG A 201 -11.28 -1.32 -14.27
C ARG A 201 -11.44 -1.88 -12.86
N ILE A 202 -12.69 -2.12 -12.48
CA ILE A 202 -13.10 -2.63 -11.18
C ILE A 202 -13.83 -3.96 -11.37
N SER A 203 -13.17 -5.05 -10.98
CA SER A 203 -13.75 -6.39 -10.95
C SER A 203 -14.55 -6.65 -9.65
N PRO A 204 -15.43 -7.66 -9.60
CA PRO A 204 -16.27 -7.95 -8.43
C PRO A 204 -15.48 -8.10 -7.12
N ARG A 205 -14.32 -8.76 -7.20
CA ARG A 205 -13.49 -9.16 -6.06
C ARG A 205 -12.32 -8.22 -5.79
N SER A 206 -12.01 -7.29 -6.70
CA SER A 206 -10.89 -6.37 -6.51
C SER A 206 -11.17 -5.41 -5.37
N PHE A 207 -10.13 -4.99 -4.65
CA PHE A 207 -10.26 -3.86 -3.72
C PHE A 207 -10.28 -2.55 -4.52
N TYR A 208 -11.16 -1.65 -4.11
CA TYR A 208 -11.27 -0.30 -4.62
C TYR A 208 -11.82 0.57 -3.49
N GLN A 209 -11.33 1.81 -3.38
CA GLN A 209 -11.73 2.69 -2.29
C GLN A 209 -13.21 3.03 -2.38
N VAL A 210 -13.88 3.04 -1.21
CA VAL A 210 -15.35 3.16 -1.18
C VAL A 210 -15.85 4.59 -1.20
N ASN A 211 -14.99 5.57 -0.94
CA ASN A 211 -15.31 7.00 -0.89
C ASN A 211 -14.42 7.73 -1.91
N HIS A 212 -14.96 7.95 -3.11
CA HIS A 212 -14.20 8.51 -4.23
C HIS A 212 -13.64 9.90 -3.91
N VAL A 213 -14.47 10.81 -3.38
CA VAL A 213 -14.09 12.21 -3.09
C VAL A 213 -12.90 12.29 -2.13
N GLN A 214 -12.94 11.52 -1.04
CA GLN A 214 -11.84 11.50 -0.07
C GLN A 214 -10.61 10.75 -0.58
N THR A 215 -10.79 9.79 -1.50
CA THR A 215 -9.68 9.07 -2.12
C THR A 215 -8.85 9.98 -3.02
N GLU A 216 -9.47 10.87 -3.79
CA GLU A 216 -8.72 11.83 -4.61
C GLU A 216 -7.89 12.78 -3.75
N LYS A 217 -8.45 13.28 -2.64
CA LYS A 217 -7.70 14.09 -1.67
C LYS A 217 -6.54 13.30 -1.07
N LEU A 218 -6.79 12.07 -0.61
CA LEU A 218 -5.75 11.20 -0.04
C LEU A 218 -4.60 10.98 -1.04
N TYR A 219 -4.91 10.58 -2.27
CA TYR A 219 -3.91 10.27 -3.28
C TYR A 219 -3.14 11.50 -3.76
N THR A 220 -3.76 12.68 -3.75
CA THR A 220 -3.06 13.95 -3.97
C THR A 220 -1.97 14.18 -2.92
N TYR A 221 -2.28 13.96 -1.65
CA TYR A 221 -1.28 14.06 -0.57
C TYR A 221 -0.25 12.93 -0.61
N VAL A 222 -0.64 11.70 -0.97
CA VAL A 222 0.34 10.62 -1.17
C VAL A 222 1.33 10.99 -2.29
N LYS A 223 0.87 11.64 -3.37
CA LYS A 223 1.72 12.14 -4.46
C LYS A 223 2.69 13.21 -3.98
N GLU A 224 2.19 14.18 -3.21
CA GLU A 224 3.01 15.23 -2.59
C GLU A 224 4.04 14.62 -1.63
N PHE A 225 3.60 13.70 -0.75
CA PHE A 225 4.43 13.05 0.24
C PHE A 225 5.50 12.22 -0.42
N ALA A 226 5.23 11.53 -1.54
CA ALA A 226 6.24 10.78 -2.28
C ALA A 226 7.32 11.69 -2.88
N SER A 227 7.01 12.97 -3.16
CA SER A 227 7.95 13.99 -3.63
C SER A 227 8.75 13.57 -4.87
N LEU A 228 8.11 12.87 -5.80
CA LEU A 228 8.73 12.32 -7.00
C LEU A 228 8.97 13.43 -8.05
N THR A 229 10.11 13.39 -8.73
CA THR A 229 10.58 14.41 -9.70
C THR A 229 10.64 13.92 -11.13
N GLY A 230 10.46 12.61 -11.36
CA GLY A 230 10.51 11.95 -12.66
C GLY A 230 11.70 11.01 -12.84
N LYS A 231 12.61 10.97 -11.86
CA LYS A 231 13.87 10.20 -11.93
C LYS A 231 13.85 8.96 -11.04
N GLU A 232 12.91 8.92 -10.09
CA GLU A 232 12.86 7.95 -9.02
C GLU A 232 12.30 6.62 -9.49
N LYS A 233 12.81 5.53 -8.93
CA LYS A 233 12.19 4.20 -8.97
C LYS A 233 11.25 4.06 -7.78
N LEU A 234 9.97 3.85 -8.06
CA LEU A 234 8.90 3.67 -7.07
C LEU A 234 8.56 2.19 -6.90
N LEU A 235 8.50 1.72 -5.65
CA LEU A 235 7.90 0.43 -5.29
C LEU A 235 6.56 0.68 -4.60
N ASP A 236 5.49 0.13 -5.16
CA ASP A 236 4.12 0.18 -4.61
C ASP A 236 3.80 -1.19 -3.99
N ALA A 237 3.93 -1.29 -2.66
CA ALA A 237 3.66 -2.51 -1.90
C ALA A 237 2.19 -2.58 -1.51
N TYR A 238 1.59 -3.77 -1.63
CA TYR A 238 0.14 -3.98 -1.48
C TYR A 238 -0.67 -3.19 -2.51
N CYS A 239 -0.15 -3.13 -3.75
CA CYS A 239 -0.65 -2.22 -4.79
C CYS A 239 -2.10 -2.50 -5.24
N GLY A 240 -2.69 -3.64 -4.86
CA GLY A 240 -4.03 -4.02 -5.26
C GLY A 240 -4.19 -4.03 -6.79
N THR A 241 -5.05 -3.15 -7.32
CA THR A 241 -5.27 -2.97 -8.76
C THR A 241 -4.36 -1.92 -9.40
N GLY A 242 -3.29 -1.54 -8.71
CA GLY A 242 -2.28 -0.59 -9.14
C GLY A 242 -2.72 0.88 -9.05
N THR A 243 -3.75 1.21 -8.25
CA THR A 243 -4.31 2.57 -8.22
C THR A 243 -3.27 3.62 -7.86
N ILE A 244 -2.57 3.44 -6.75
CA ILE A 244 -1.56 4.39 -6.28
C ILE A 244 -0.39 4.46 -7.26
N GLY A 245 0.26 3.33 -7.55
CA GLY A 245 1.41 3.28 -8.43
C GLY A 245 1.14 3.87 -9.82
N LEU A 246 -0.03 3.62 -10.42
CA LEU A 246 -0.40 4.20 -11.72
C LEU A 246 -0.61 5.71 -11.64
N ILE A 247 -1.23 6.23 -10.58
CA ILE A 247 -1.41 7.68 -10.37
C ILE A 247 -0.06 8.42 -10.20
N MET A 248 0.95 7.73 -9.70
CA MET A 248 2.31 8.27 -9.53
C MET A 248 3.19 8.11 -10.78
N SER A 249 2.76 7.30 -11.75
CA SER A 249 3.62 6.87 -12.87
C SER A 249 4.14 8.00 -13.75
N ASP A 250 3.42 9.12 -13.82
CA ASP A 250 3.79 10.33 -14.57
C ASP A 250 4.93 11.13 -13.91
N LYS A 251 5.24 10.86 -12.63
CA LYS A 251 6.26 11.57 -11.85
C LYS A 251 7.43 10.69 -11.43
N CYS A 252 7.59 9.50 -12.00
CA CYS A 252 8.71 8.61 -11.68
C CYS A 252 9.31 7.96 -12.92
N ALA A 253 10.55 7.50 -12.82
CA ALA A 253 11.20 6.78 -13.91
C ALA A 253 10.53 5.41 -14.16
N SER A 254 10.18 4.70 -13.09
CA SER A 254 9.48 3.42 -13.17
C SER A 254 8.73 3.07 -11.90
N VAL A 255 7.65 2.31 -12.04
CA VAL A 255 6.84 1.76 -10.94
C VAL A 255 6.95 0.24 -10.91
N LEU A 256 7.17 -0.32 -9.74
CA LEU A 256 7.00 -1.75 -9.46
C LEU A 256 5.90 -1.95 -8.42
N GLY A 257 4.74 -2.44 -8.85
CA GLY A 257 3.64 -2.83 -7.97
C GLY A 257 3.74 -4.30 -7.56
N VAL A 258 3.55 -4.58 -6.27
CA VAL A 258 3.54 -5.95 -5.72
C VAL A 258 2.25 -6.19 -4.93
N GLU A 259 1.54 -7.28 -5.24
CA GLU A 259 0.29 -7.66 -4.59
C GLU A 259 0.14 -9.19 -4.61
N ILE A 260 -0.31 -9.81 -3.52
CA ILE A 260 -0.45 -11.27 -3.44
C ILE A 260 -1.65 -11.78 -4.25
N ASN A 261 -2.67 -10.95 -4.44
CA ASN A 261 -3.87 -11.26 -5.19
C ASN A 261 -3.64 -11.19 -6.71
N LYS A 262 -3.56 -12.37 -7.33
CA LYS A 262 -3.41 -12.52 -8.80
C LYS A 262 -4.50 -11.83 -9.61
N ASP A 263 -5.75 -11.83 -9.14
CA ASP A 263 -6.86 -11.18 -9.85
C ASP A 263 -6.67 -9.65 -9.85
N ALA A 264 -6.19 -9.09 -8.75
CA ALA A 264 -5.92 -7.66 -8.64
C ALA A 264 -4.73 -7.24 -9.53
N ILE A 265 -3.68 -8.06 -9.61
CA ILE A 265 -2.55 -7.84 -10.53
C ILE A 265 -2.98 -7.95 -12.01
N ALA A 266 -3.90 -8.85 -12.34
CA ALA A 266 -4.46 -8.93 -13.69
C ALA A 266 -5.20 -7.63 -14.05
N ASP A 267 -6.01 -7.09 -13.13
CA ASP A 267 -6.66 -5.79 -13.30
C ASP A 267 -5.62 -4.65 -13.37
N ALA A 268 -4.57 -4.66 -12.55
CA ALA A 268 -3.51 -3.65 -12.57
C ALA A 268 -2.80 -3.55 -13.94
N ARG A 269 -2.51 -4.69 -14.56
CA ARG A 269 -1.92 -4.74 -15.92
C ARG A 269 -2.87 -4.18 -16.98
N VAL A 270 -4.16 -4.48 -16.85
CA VAL A 270 -5.19 -3.92 -17.74
C VAL A 270 -5.33 -2.41 -17.53
N ASN A 271 -5.31 -1.95 -16.28
CA ASN A 271 -5.37 -0.52 -15.93
C ASN A 271 -4.17 0.24 -16.50
N ALA A 272 -2.96 -0.30 -16.39
CA ALA A 272 -1.78 0.29 -17.00
C ALA A 272 -1.95 0.44 -18.52
N LYS A 273 -2.44 -0.62 -19.18
CA LYS A 273 -2.67 -0.64 -20.63
C LYS A 273 -3.73 0.36 -21.07
N ILE A 274 -4.87 0.45 -20.38
CA ILE A 274 -5.97 1.37 -20.73
C ILE A 274 -5.54 2.83 -20.61
N ASN A 275 -4.64 3.13 -19.66
CA ASN A 275 -4.09 4.49 -19.48
C ASN A 275 -2.82 4.75 -20.30
N GLY A 276 -2.34 3.80 -21.11
CA GLY A 276 -1.12 3.96 -21.90
C GLY A 276 0.17 4.07 -21.08
N ILE A 277 0.18 3.56 -19.84
CA ILE A 277 1.31 3.65 -18.91
C ILE A 277 2.28 2.50 -19.18
N GLY A 278 3.45 2.82 -19.77
CA GLY A 278 4.48 1.84 -20.15
C GLY A 278 5.59 1.62 -19.12
N ASN A 279 5.73 2.51 -18.12
CA ASN A 279 6.80 2.46 -17.11
C ASN A 279 6.37 1.75 -15.80
N ALA A 280 5.22 1.09 -15.78
CA ALA A 280 4.71 0.36 -14.61
C ALA A 280 4.73 -1.16 -14.84
N LYS A 281 5.28 -1.91 -13.88
CA LYS A 281 5.30 -3.38 -13.85
C LYS A 281 4.62 -3.90 -12.60
N PHE A 282 3.97 -5.06 -12.69
CA PHE A 282 3.17 -5.63 -11.61
C PHE A 282 3.49 -7.12 -11.38
N ILE A 283 3.82 -7.47 -10.14
CA ILE A 283 4.20 -8.82 -9.72
C ILE A 283 3.19 -9.37 -8.70
N ALA A 284 2.74 -10.61 -8.93
CA ALA A 284 1.85 -11.31 -8.02
C ALA A 284 2.65 -12.14 -7.00
N ALA A 285 2.99 -11.56 -5.85
CA ALA A 285 3.86 -12.16 -4.83
C ALA A 285 3.67 -11.51 -3.46
N ASP A 286 4.31 -12.07 -2.42
CA ASP A 286 4.45 -11.37 -1.14
C ASP A 286 5.43 -10.20 -1.28
N ALA A 287 5.04 -9.02 -0.81
CA ALA A 287 5.84 -7.81 -0.96
C ALA A 287 7.17 -7.88 -0.18
N GLY A 288 7.20 -8.56 0.97
CA GLY A 288 8.43 -8.74 1.75
C GLY A 288 9.42 -9.66 1.05
N GLU A 289 8.93 -10.77 0.47
CA GLU A 289 9.76 -11.68 -0.33
C GLU A 289 10.40 -10.98 -1.54
N VAL A 290 9.60 -10.22 -2.30
CA VAL A 290 10.11 -9.47 -3.46
C VAL A 290 11.13 -8.42 -3.03
N ILE A 291 10.89 -7.69 -1.94
CA ILE A 291 11.85 -6.69 -1.44
C ILE A 291 13.18 -7.35 -1.03
N ASN A 292 13.14 -8.52 -0.39
CA ASN A 292 14.36 -9.24 -0.03
C ASN A 292 15.13 -9.67 -1.27
N GLU A 293 14.46 -10.20 -2.29
CA GLU A 293 15.08 -10.57 -3.57
C GLU A 293 15.73 -9.35 -4.25
N LEU A 294 15.01 -8.24 -4.33
CA LEU A 294 15.53 -6.98 -4.88
C LEU A 294 16.78 -6.51 -4.12
N THR A 295 16.72 -6.57 -2.79
CA THR A 295 17.84 -6.18 -1.91
C THR A 295 19.06 -7.10 -2.14
N SER A 296 18.86 -8.41 -2.22
CA SER A 296 19.93 -9.38 -2.51
C SER A 296 20.55 -9.18 -3.90
N ASN A 297 19.74 -8.81 -4.89
CA ASN A 297 20.19 -8.48 -6.24
C ASN A 297 20.85 -7.10 -6.36
N GLY A 298 20.87 -6.31 -5.27
CA GLY A 298 21.44 -4.96 -5.26
C GLY A 298 20.61 -3.94 -6.02
N GLU A 299 19.32 -4.19 -6.22
CA GLU A 299 18.40 -3.24 -6.83
C GLU A 299 18.11 -2.09 -5.86
N HIS A 300 18.00 -0.88 -6.42
CA HIS A 300 17.74 0.33 -5.67
C HIS A 300 16.35 0.89 -5.99
N PHE A 301 15.63 1.31 -4.96
CA PHE A 301 14.36 2.04 -5.06
C PHE A 301 14.44 3.29 -4.21
N ASP A 302 14.06 4.43 -4.77
CA ASP A 302 14.16 5.72 -4.09
C ASP A 302 12.99 5.91 -3.11
N THR A 303 11.81 5.41 -3.49
CA THR A 303 10.58 5.56 -2.70
C THR A 303 9.81 4.23 -2.62
N VAL A 304 9.31 3.92 -1.43
CA VAL A 304 8.33 2.84 -1.21
C VAL A 304 7.01 3.44 -0.77
N ILE A 305 5.91 3.06 -1.41
CA ILE A 305 4.55 3.33 -0.91
C ILE A 305 3.97 2.02 -0.37
N THR A 306 3.26 2.08 0.75
CA THR A 306 2.58 0.93 1.34
C THR A 306 1.19 1.31 1.85
N ASP A 307 0.17 0.56 1.43
CA ASP A 307 -1.21 0.64 1.91
C ASP A 307 -1.63 -0.75 2.45
N PRO A 308 -1.11 -1.15 3.63
CA PRO A 308 -1.30 -2.50 4.15
C PRO A 308 -2.73 -2.72 4.66
N PRO A 309 -3.14 -3.98 4.87
CA PRO A 309 -4.40 -4.29 5.52
C PRO A 309 -4.47 -3.74 6.96
N ARG A 310 -5.66 -3.77 7.56
CA ARG A 310 -5.93 -3.30 8.94
C ARG A 310 -4.98 -3.78 10.05
N ALA A 311 -4.28 -4.89 9.85
CA ALA A 311 -3.28 -5.40 10.78
C ALA A 311 -1.97 -4.58 10.78
N GLY A 312 -1.81 -3.66 9.84
CA GLY A 312 -0.58 -2.95 9.53
C GLY A 312 0.44 -3.83 8.82
N CYS A 313 1.67 -3.33 8.72
CA CYS A 313 2.80 -4.06 8.19
C CYS A 313 3.32 -5.09 9.20
N SER A 314 3.84 -6.21 8.69
CA SER A 314 4.58 -7.14 9.54
C SER A 314 5.95 -6.56 9.90
N TYR A 315 6.52 -6.94 11.05
CA TYR A 315 7.89 -6.55 11.41
C TYR A 315 8.90 -6.97 10.32
N LYS A 316 8.73 -8.16 9.74
CA LYS A 316 9.57 -8.66 8.65
C LYS A 316 9.52 -7.74 7.45
N PHE A 317 8.32 -7.32 7.02
CA PHE A 317 8.16 -6.39 5.91
C PHE A 317 8.84 -5.04 6.18
N ILE A 318 8.62 -4.44 7.36
CA ILE A 318 9.26 -3.16 7.72
C ILE A 318 10.79 -3.29 7.73
N LYS A 319 11.32 -4.42 8.24
CA LYS A 319 12.76 -4.70 8.21
C LYS A 319 13.28 -4.80 6.78
N SER A 320 12.60 -5.53 5.91
CA SER A 320 12.94 -5.64 4.48
C SER A 320 12.93 -4.29 3.79
N VAL A 321 11.93 -3.42 4.05
CA VAL A 321 11.89 -2.05 3.52
C VAL A 321 13.09 -1.24 4.03
N ALA A 322 13.43 -1.35 5.32
CA ALA A 322 14.57 -0.64 5.87
C ALA A 322 15.92 -1.11 5.29
N GLU A 323 16.03 -2.41 4.96
CA GLU A 323 17.19 -3.01 4.29
C GLU A 323 17.30 -2.56 2.83
N LEU A 324 16.17 -2.54 2.09
CA LEU A 324 16.07 -1.94 0.75
C LEU A 324 16.48 -0.47 0.72
N SER A 325 16.43 0.19 1.87
CA SER A 325 17.11 1.46 2.09
C SER A 325 16.58 2.66 1.27
N PRO A 326 15.27 2.76 0.92
CA PRO A 326 14.74 3.90 0.18
C PRO A 326 14.97 5.22 0.93
N ASP A 327 15.13 6.31 0.19
CA ASP A 327 15.25 7.64 0.79
C ASP A 327 13.92 8.07 1.44
N ARG A 328 12.79 7.54 0.94
CA ARG A 328 11.44 7.86 1.41
C ARG A 328 10.50 6.64 1.49
N VAL A 329 9.63 6.63 2.50
CA VAL A 329 8.50 5.70 2.58
C VAL A 329 7.20 6.50 2.79
N VAL A 330 6.19 6.28 1.96
CA VAL A 330 4.84 6.81 2.20
C VAL A 330 3.96 5.68 2.71
N TYR A 331 3.41 5.84 3.91
CA TYR A 331 2.56 4.85 4.55
C TYR A 331 1.12 5.38 4.57
N VAL A 332 0.19 4.67 3.93
CA VAL A 332 -1.25 4.89 4.03
C VAL A 332 -1.84 3.88 5.01
N SER A 333 -2.65 4.30 5.98
CA SER A 333 -3.21 3.39 6.99
C SER A 333 -4.65 3.72 7.32
N CYS A 334 -5.49 2.69 7.37
CA CYS A 334 -6.86 2.74 7.87
C CYS A 334 -6.99 2.45 9.38
N ASN A 335 -5.85 2.24 10.08
CA ASN A 335 -5.82 1.93 11.50
C ASN A 335 -4.68 2.70 12.22
N PRO A 336 -5.01 3.68 13.09
CA PRO A 336 -4.00 4.50 13.74
C PRO A 336 -3.22 3.75 14.83
N GLU A 337 -3.77 2.70 15.44
CA GLU A 337 -3.07 1.95 16.49
C GLU A 337 -1.94 1.11 15.90
N THR A 338 -2.21 0.39 14.80
CA THR A 338 -1.17 -0.37 14.09
C THR A 338 -0.19 0.55 13.38
N LEU A 339 -0.63 1.70 12.87
CA LEU A 339 0.27 2.73 12.35
C LEU A 339 1.24 3.21 13.43
N ALA A 340 0.77 3.56 14.64
CA ALA A 340 1.62 3.99 15.74
C ALA A 340 2.66 2.94 16.15
N ARG A 341 2.30 1.65 16.11
CA ARG A 341 3.25 0.53 16.30
C ARG A 341 4.31 0.53 15.21
N ASP A 342 3.89 0.60 13.94
CA ASP A 342 4.77 0.47 12.79
C ASP A 342 5.73 1.66 12.67
N LEU A 343 5.25 2.89 12.91
CA LEU A 343 6.11 4.08 13.00
C LEU A 343 7.18 3.94 14.10
N GLY A 344 6.84 3.29 15.21
CA GLY A 344 7.80 2.96 16.26
C GLY A 344 8.91 2.01 15.81
N ILE A 345 8.59 1.05 14.92
CA ILE A 345 9.55 0.11 14.32
C ILE A 345 10.42 0.85 13.30
N PHE A 346 9.80 1.60 12.37
CA PHE A 346 10.51 2.44 11.41
C PHE A 346 11.50 3.40 12.08
N LYS A 347 11.10 4.03 13.20
CA LYS A 347 11.97 4.89 14.00
C LYS A 347 13.22 4.19 14.51
N LYS A 348 13.08 2.97 15.03
CA LYS A 348 14.23 2.16 15.47
C LYS A 348 15.15 1.75 14.32
N LEU A 349 14.60 1.66 13.11
CA LEU A 349 15.32 1.29 11.89
C LEU A 349 15.87 2.49 11.12
N GLY A 350 15.80 3.70 11.68
CA GLY A 350 16.43 4.90 11.12
C GLY A 350 15.55 5.71 10.18
N TYR A 351 14.22 5.61 10.29
CA TYR A 351 13.28 6.50 9.60
C TYR A 351 12.63 7.46 10.57
N LYS A 352 12.29 8.67 10.12
CA LYS A 352 11.57 9.66 10.89
C LYS A 352 10.30 10.05 10.15
N ALA A 353 9.19 10.15 10.86
CA ALA A 353 7.98 10.76 10.32
C ALA A 353 8.23 12.26 10.07
N GLU A 354 8.01 12.67 8.83
CA GLU A 354 8.16 14.05 8.36
C GLU A 354 6.81 14.77 8.39
N ARG A 355 5.74 14.12 7.93
CA ARG A 355 4.38 14.67 7.87
C ARG A 355 3.35 13.59 8.15
N ILE A 356 2.24 13.96 8.78
CA ILE A 356 1.11 13.07 9.09
C ILE A 356 -0.18 13.81 8.73
N GLN A 357 -0.88 13.35 7.70
CA GLN A 357 -2.15 13.93 7.25
C GLN A 357 -3.28 12.92 7.44
N PRO A 358 -4.23 13.19 8.35
CA PRO A 358 -5.44 12.40 8.48
C PRO A 358 -6.52 12.76 7.47
N PHE A 359 -7.35 11.79 7.10
CA PHE A 359 -8.50 11.95 6.22
C PHE A 359 -9.72 11.26 6.82
N ASP A 360 -10.85 11.96 6.84
CA ASP A 360 -12.13 11.34 7.16
C ASP A 360 -12.67 10.56 5.97
N MET A 361 -12.06 9.42 5.67
CA MET A 361 -12.48 8.52 4.58
C MET A 361 -13.85 7.89 4.85
N PHE A 362 -14.23 7.79 6.13
CA PHE A 362 -15.46 7.15 6.59
C PHE A 362 -16.24 8.03 7.59
N PRO A 363 -16.88 9.12 7.11
CA PRO A 363 -17.76 9.94 7.93
C PRO A 363 -18.79 9.10 8.69
N HIS A 364 -19.16 9.56 9.89
CA HIS A 364 -20.09 8.90 10.83
C HIS A 364 -19.60 7.59 11.47
N THR A 365 -18.37 7.18 11.20
CA THR A 365 -17.73 6.00 11.82
C THR A 365 -16.50 6.39 12.62
N ASP A 366 -15.99 5.49 13.47
CA ASP A 366 -14.73 5.71 14.21
C ASP A 366 -13.46 5.56 13.34
N HIS A 367 -13.62 5.16 12.07
CA HIS A 367 -12.49 4.89 11.19
C HIS A 367 -11.90 6.18 10.64
N VAL A 368 -10.58 6.18 10.48
CA VAL A 368 -9.79 7.29 9.95
C VAL A 368 -8.72 6.69 9.05
N GLU A 369 -8.52 7.32 7.89
CA GLU A 369 -7.39 7.04 7.03
C GLU A 369 -6.27 8.04 7.36
N THR A 370 -5.01 7.64 7.25
CA THR A 370 -3.87 8.52 7.55
C THR A 370 -2.74 8.24 6.58
N ALA A 371 -2.26 9.29 5.91
CA ALA A 371 -1.03 9.25 5.14
C ALA A 371 0.13 9.76 5.99
N VAL A 372 1.28 9.09 5.91
CA VAL A 372 2.50 9.49 6.61
C VAL A 372 3.67 9.48 5.63
N SER A 373 4.39 10.61 5.57
CA SER A 373 5.70 10.67 4.93
C SER A 373 6.77 10.28 5.95
N LEU A 374 7.55 9.25 5.66
CA LEU A 374 8.72 8.85 6.41
C LEU A 374 9.96 9.14 5.57
N ILE A 375 10.91 9.87 6.15
CA ILE A 375 12.21 10.11 5.54
C ILE A 375 13.27 9.30 6.25
N ARG A 376 14.23 8.78 5.49
CA ARG A 376 15.36 8.09 6.07
C ARG A 376 16.28 9.10 6.76
N GLN A 377 16.65 8.82 8.01
CA GLN A 377 17.64 9.61 8.74
C GLN A 377 19.03 9.21 8.25
N LYS A 378 19.68 10.13 7.55
CA LYS A 378 21.07 9.98 7.11
C LYS A 378 21.99 10.44 8.23
N SER A 379 22.93 9.59 8.62
CA SER A 379 24.01 9.98 9.53
C SER A 379 25.16 10.54 8.72
N THR A 380 25.83 11.56 9.25
CA THR A 380 27.11 12.04 8.68
C THR A 380 28.25 11.45 9.49
N HIS A 381 29.14 10.73 8.82
CA HIS A 381 30.35 10.15 9.41
C HIS A 381 31.57 10.93 8.94
N GLN A 382 32.55 11.11 9.81
CA GLN A 382 33.79 11.81 9.46
C GLN A 382 34.92 10.82 9.24
N MET A 383 35.66 11.00 8.14
CA MET A 383 36.85 10.22 7.85
C MET A 383 37.99 11.12 7.41
N LYS A 384 39.20 10.82 7.88
CA LYS A 384 40.42 11.50 7.44
C LYS A 384 41.13 10.64 6.41
N LEU A 385 41.65 11.28 5.37
CA LEU A 385 42.38 10.64 4.28
C LEU A 385 43.69 11.39 4.01
N HIS A 386 44.72 10.63 3.67
CA HIS A 386 45.92 11.20 3.05
C HIS A 386 45.61 11.74 1.64
N GLU A 387 46.50 12.55 1.10
CA GLU A 387 46.28 13.30 -0.14
C GLU A 387 45.94 12.41 -1.35
N ALA A 388 46.71 11.35 -1.59
CA ALA A 388 46.49 10.45 -2.73
C ALA A 388 45.09 9.78 -2.74
N PRO A 389 44.62 9.09 -1.68
CA PRO A 389 43.27 8.52 -1.68
C PRO A 389 42.16 9.59 -1.67
N PHE A 390 42.41 10.77 -1.09
CA PHE A 390 41.44 11.87 -1.13
C PHE A 390 41.22 12.37 -2.56
N GLU A 391 42.30 12.64 -3.29
CA GLU A 391 42.23 13.09 -4.69
C GLU A 391 41.65 12.02 -5.61
N SER A 392 41.93 10.74 -5.36
CA SER A 392 41.36 9.62 -6.13
C SER A 392 39.85 9.51 -5.94
N ILE A 393 39.33 9.71 -4.73
CA ILE A 393 37.88 9.75 -4.49
C ILE A 393 37.27 10.99 -5.15
N LYS A 394 37.91 12.15 -5.01
CA LYS A 394 37.46 13.43 -5.59
C LYS A 394 37.34 13.37 -7.12
N LYS A 395 38.26 12.68 -7.79
CA LYS A 395 38.22 12.44 -9.25
C LYS A 395 37.22 11.38 -9.68
N GLY A 396 36.71 10.57 -8.74
CA GLY A 396 35.82 9.44 -9.02
C GLY A 396 36.55 8.15 -9.41
N ASP A 397 37.88 8.13 -9.38
CA ASP A 397 38.68 6.92 -9.67
C ASP A 397 38.51 5.87 -8.57
N LYS A 398 38.44 6.31 -7.32
CA LYS A 398 38.18 5.45 -6.15
C LYS A 398 36.74 5.60 -5.69
N THR A 399 35.98 4.52 -5.81
CA THR A 399 34.56 4.45 -5.41
C THR A 399 34.30 3.45 -4.29
N ILE A 400 35.33 2.76 -3.79
CA ILE A 400 35.25 1.85 -2.64
C ILE A 400 36.37 2.20 -1.65
N GLU A 401 35.98 2.65 -0.46
CA GLU A 401 36.92 2.96 0.63
C GLU A 401 37.10 1.75 1.56
N LEU A 402 38.36 1.36 1.78
CA LEU A 402 38.72 0.18 2.57
C LEU A 402 39.04 0.56 4.02
N ARG A 403 38.44 -0.14 4.99
CA ARG A 403 38.64 0.07 6.43
C ARG A 403 38.55 -1.24 7.21
N LEU A 404 39.00 -1.22 8.47
CA LEU A 404 38.55 -2.20 9.46
C LEU A 404 37.06 -2.01 9.75
N TYR A 405 36.35 -3.11 9.99
CA TYR A 405 34.94 -3.08 10.38
C TYR A 405 34.78 -2.87 11.90
N ASP A 406 35.43 -1.79 12.38
CA ASP A 406 35.46 -1.36 13.77
C ASP A 406 34.09 -0.84 14.27
N GLU A 407 33.98 -0.54 15.57
CA GLU A 407 32.74 -0.01 16.18
C GLU A 407 32.24 1.32 15.58
N LYS A 408 33.11 2.08 14.91
CA LYS A 408 32.69 3.29 14.17
C LYS A 408 32.10 2.90 12.82
N ARG A 409 32.72 1.97 12.09
CA ARG A 409 32.30 1.55 10.74
C ARG A 409 31.06 0.65 10.77
N LYS A 410 30.86 -0.12 11.85
CA LYS A 410 29.61 -0.86 12.11
C LYS A 410 28.37 0.03 12.20
N LYS A 411 28.53 1.33 12.45
CA LYS A 411 27.43 2.29 12.50
C LYS A 411 27.06 2.88 11.15
N ILE A 412 27.93 2.73 10.15
CA ILE A 412 27.70 3.24 8.80
C ILE A 412 26.64 2.37 8.15
N LYS A 413 25.69 3.00 7.47
CA LYS A 413 24.64 2.33 6.70
C LYS A 413 24.67 2.85 5.27
N SER A 414 24.17 2.05 4.32
CA SER A 414 23.84 2.55 2.98
C SER A 414 22.96 3.81 3.12
N GLY A 415 23.16 4.80 2.27
CA GLY A 415 22.47 6.10 2.30
C GLY A 415 23.04 7.15 3.25
N ASP A 416 23.92 6.77 4.19
CA ASP A 416 24.63 7.72 5.05
C ASP A 416 25.57 8.61 4.22
N ILE A 417 26.02 9.72 4.82
CA ILE A 417 27.00 10.63 4.23
C ILE A 417 28.33 10.42 4.93
N ILE A 418 29.42 10.37 4.16
CA ILE A 418 30.77 10.46 4.69
C ILE A 418 31.36 11.81 4.30
N GLU A 419 31.75 12.60 5.29
CA GLU A 419 32.61 13.78 5.13
C GLU A 419 34.07 13.33 5.23
N PHE A 420 34.74 13.27 4.09
CA PHE A 420 36.18 13.06 4.01
C PHE A 420 36.90 14.38 4.25
N THR A 421 37.98 14.35 5.04
CA THR A 421 38.89 15.49 5.25
C THR A 421 40.30 15.09 4.83
N ASN A 422 40.90 15.86 3.92
CA ASN A 422 42.30 15.72 3.54
C ASN A 422 43.19 16.13 4.73
N THR A 423 44.06 15.23 5.19
CA THR A 423 44.92 15.49 6.36
C THR A 423 45.99 16.56 6.13
N ALA A 424 46.38 16.80 4.88
CA ALA A 424 47.42 17.76 4.51
C ALA A 424 46.83 19.16 4.24
N SER A 425 45.78 19.25 3.41
CA SER A 425 45.20 20.54 3.00
C SER A 425 44.03 21.01 3.89
N GLY A 426 43.41 20.11 4.66
CA GLY A 426 42.18 20.40 5.41
C GLY A 426 40.92 20.46 4.52
N GLU A 427 41.05 20.22 3.21
CA GLU A 427 39.93 20.20 2.28
C GLU A 427 38.92 19.11 2.64
N LYS A 428 37.63 19.41 2.42
CA LYS A 428 36.52 18.50 2.73
C LYS A 428 35.78 18.07 1.47
N LEU A 429 35.35 16.81 1.45
CA LEU A 429 34.55 16.21 0.39
C LEU A 429 33.43 15.36 1.00
N THR A 430 32.21 15.47 0.50
CA THR A 430 31.10 14.62 0.95
C THR A 430 30.75 13.55 -0.08
N ALA A 431 30.58 12.32 0.37
CA ALA A 431 30.12 11.22 -0.47
C ALA A 431 28.94 10.47 0.19
N LYS A 432 27.97 10.04 -0.62
CA LYS A 432 26.89 9.15 -0.20
C LYS A 432 27.40 7.72 -0.16
N VAL A 433 27.11 6.99 0.92
CA VAL A 433 27.37 5.54 1.00
C VAL A 433 26.34 4.83 0.13
N ILE A 434 26.81 4.10 -0.87
CA ILE A 434 25.96 3.32 -1.77
C ILE A 434 25.73 1.93 -1.17
N LYS A 435 26.81 1.24 -0.80
CA LYS A 435 26.76 -0.14 -0.32
C LYS A 435 27.89 -0.42 0.66
N ILE A 436 27.68 -1.39 1.55
CA ILE A 436 28.66 -1.84 2.52
C ILE A 436 28.92 -3.32 2.28
N HIS A 437 30.19 -3.65 2.07
CA HIS A 437 30.65 -5.01 1.84
C HIS A 437 31.52 -5.42 3.01
N VAL A 438 31.09 -6.42 3.79
CA VAL A 438 31.80 -6.88 4.99
C VAL A 438 32.44 -8.24 4.71
N PHE A 439 33.71 -8.39 5.07
CA PHE A 439 34.49 -9.61 4.86
C PHE A 439 35.30 -9.95 6.11
N GLU A 440 35.78 -11.20 6.21
CA GLU A 440 36.61 -11.62 7.34
C GLU A 440 38.04 -11.06 7.26
N SER A 441 38.56 -10.81 6.05
CA SER A 441 39.93 -10.33 5.84
C SER A 441 40.11 -9.55 4.53
N PHE A 442 41.18 -8.76 4.42
CA PHE A 442 41.51 -8.09 3.15
C PHE A 442 41.79 -9.07 2.01
N ALA A 443 42.28 -10.27 2.32
CA ALA A 443 42.50 -11.32 1.33
C ALA A 443 41.21 -11.83 0.70
N GLU A 444 40.12 -11.90 1.45
CA GLU A 444 38.79 -12.22 0.93
C GLU A 444 38.19 -11.04 0.16
N LEU A 445 38.34 -9.83 0.69
CA LEU A 445 37.89 -8.59 0.06
C LEU A 445 38.51 -8.42 -1.34
N TYR A 446 39.83 -8.63 -1.48
CA TYR A 446 40.55 -8.43 -2.75
C TYR A 446 40.13 -9.44 -3.82
N ARG A 447 39.66 -10.62 -3.41
CA ARG A 447 39.10 -11.63 -4.33
C ARG A 447 37.66 -11.33 -4.75
N SER A 448 36.95 -10.54 -3.95
CA SER A 448 35.51 -10.33 -4.09
C SER A 448 35.15 -8.98 -4.71
N LEU A 449 36.01 -7.97 -4.54
CA LEU A 449 35.77 -6.62 -5.03
C LEU A 449 36.72 -6.23 -6.18
N PRO A 450 36.23 -5.43 -7.13
CA PRO A 450 37.05 -4.89 -8.22
C PRO A 450 38.08 -3.88 -7.67
N LEU A 451 39.37 -4.24 -7.73
CA LEU A 451 40.45 -3.45 -7.11
C LEU A 451 40.68 -2.09 -7.77
N ASP A 452 40.35 -1.94 -9.06
CA ASP A 452 40.34 -0.64 -9.73
C ASP A 452 39.43 0.37 -9.00
N ARG A 453 38.28 -0.09 -8.51
CA ARG A 453 37.35 0.74 -7.73
C ARG A 453 37.85 1.06 -6.32
N CYS A 454 38.84 0.32 -5.82
CA CYS A 454 39.50 0.55 -4.52
C CYS A 454 40.65 1.58 -4.61
N GLY A 455 40.92 2.13 -5.80
CA GLY A 455 41.97 3.13 -6.04
C GLY A 455 43.29 2.55 -6.57
N TYR A 456 43.32 1.30 -7.01
CA TYR A 456 44.48 0.71 -7.69
C TYR A 456 44.43 1.02 -9.19
N THR A 457 45.55 1.47 -9.74
CA THR A 457 45.68 1.64 -11.20
C THR A 457 45.79 0.29 -11.92
N LYS A 458 45.57 0.27 -13.24
CA LYS A 458 45.67 -0.98 -14.04
C LYS A 458 47.00 -1.69 -13.89
N ASP A 459 48.09 -0.95 -13.73
CA ASP A 459 49.43 -1.49 -13.58
C ASP A 459 49.66 -2.04 -12.15
N GLU A 460 48.99 -1.47 -11.15
CA GLU A 460 49.12 -1.89 -9.75
C GLU A 460 48.27 -3.10 -9.38
N ILE A 461 47.16 -3.37 -10.10
CA ILE A 461 46.24 -4.48 -9.79
C ILE A 461 46.96 -5.85 -9.78
N HIS A 462 47.91 -6.06 -10.70
CA HIS A 462 48.65 -7.32 -10.78
C HIS A 462 49.66 -7.50 -9.64
N SER A 463 50.09 -6.40 -9.02
CA SER A 463 51.01 -6.38 -7.88
C SER A 463 50.32 -6.17 -6.53
N ALA A 464 49.04 -5.81 -6.51
CA ALA A 464 48.29 -5.52 -5.30
C ALA A 464 48.21 -6.77 -4.41
N ARG A 465 48.66 -6.62 -3.17
CA ARG A 465 48.75 -7.71 -2.19
C ARG A 465 47.89 -7.33 -0.98
N PRO A 466 47.08 -8.23 -0.41
CA PRO A 466 46.39 -7.97 0.86
C PRO A 466 47.35 -7.54 1.97
N GLU A 467 48.61 -7.97 1.90
CA GLU A 467 49.71 -7.59 2.77
C GLU A 467 50.00 -6.07 2.75
N ASP A 468 49.65 -5.35 1.67
CA ASP A 468 49.80 -3.89 1.58
C ASP A 468 48.95 -3.18 2.65
N MET A 469 47.84 -3.80 3.06
CA MET A 469 46.98 -3.29 4.13
C MET A 469 47.54 -3.55 5.53
N GLU A 470 48.52 -4.45 5.68
CA GLU A 470 49.19 -4.74 6.96
C GLU A 470 50.08 -3.58 7.43
N LEU A 471 50.45 -2.67 6.52
CA LEU A 471 51.08 -1.39 6.85
C LEU A 471 50.19 -0.48 7.71
N TYR A 472 48.87 -0.67 7.62
CA TYR A 472 47.88 0.16 8.28
C TYR A 472 47.07 -0.59 9.34
N TYR A 473 46.89 -1.91 9.18
CA TYR A 473 46.06 -2.76 10.03
C TYR A 473 46.71 -4.11 10.31
N SER A 474 47.01 -4.39 11.58
CA SER A 474 47.60 -5.66 11.98
C SER A 474 46.67 -6.86 11.71
N LYS A 475 47.25 -8.06 11.54
CA LYS A 475 46.47 -9.31 11.38
C LYS A 475 45.54 -9.58 12.57
N GLU A 476 45.94 -9.17 13.76
CA GLU A 476 45.14 -9.32 14.98
C GLU A 476 43.90 -8.41 14.95
N GLU A 477 44.06 -7.16 14.51
CA GLU A 477 42.93 -6.24 14.33
C GLU A 477 41.95 -6.73 13.25
N GLN A 478 42.47 -7.24 12.13
CA GLN A 478 41.64 -7.83 11.09
C GLN A 478 40.83 -9.02 11.63
N LYS A 479 41.44 -9.88 12.44
CA LYS A 479 40.74 -11.01 13.07
C LYS A 479 39.68 -10.56 14.10
N ASN A 480 39.96 -9.48 14.84
CA ASN A 480 39.07 -9.00 15.89
C ASN A 480 37.87 -8.21 15.34
N TYR A 481 38.05 -7.49 14.23
CA TYR A 481 37.03 -6.58 13.71
C TYR A 481 36.45 -7.00 12.35
N GLY A 482 37.17 -7.80 11.56
CA GLY A 482 36.89 -7.98 10.14
C GLY A 482 37.23 -6.72 9.34
N VAL A 483 36.90 -6.73 8.04
CA VAL A 483 37.16 -5.61 7.13
C VAL A 483 35.90 -5.19 6.38
N VAL A 484 35.90 -3.95 5.90
CA VAL A 484 34.78 -3.37 5.18
C VAL A 484 35.25 -2.61 3.94
N GLY A 485 34.58 -2.88 2.82
CA GLY A 485 34.59 -2.04 1.62
C GLY A 485 33.35 -1.16 1.60
N ILE A 486 33.54 0.15 1.70
CA ILE A 486 32.46 1.14 1.72
C ILE A 486 32.36 1.73 0.32
N GLU A 487 31.36 1.30 -0.43
CA GLU A 487 31.08 1.83 -1.76
C GLU A 487 30.43 3.21 -1.63
N ILE A 488 30.99 4.21 -2.31
CA ILE A 488 30.64 5.62 -2.18
C ILE A 488 30.41 6.26 -3.54
N ALA A 489 29.54 7.28 -3.57
CA ALA A 489 29.35 8.18 -4.69
C ALA A 489 29.52 9.62 -4.22
N VAL A 490 30.44 10.36 -4.84
CA VAL A 490 30.66 11.76 -4.54
C VAL A 490 29.47 12.57 -5.05
N ASN A 491 28.95 13.46 -4.21
CA ASN A 491 27.94 14.42 -4.64
C ASN A 491 28.68 15.55 -5.38
N ASN A 492 28.63 15.54 -6.72
CA ASN A 492 29.11 16.66 -7.53
C ASN A 492 28.18 17.86 -7.47
#